data_AF-A0A2H9MS60-F1
#
_entry.id   AF-A0A2H9MS60-F1
#
_cell.length_a   1.000
_cell.length_b   1.000
_cell.length_c   1.000
_cell.angle_alpha   90.00
_cell.angle_beta   90.00
_cell.angle_gamma   90.00
#
_symmetry.space_group_name_H-M   'P 1'
#
loop_
_entity.id
_entity.type
_entity.pdbx_description
1 polymer ?
#
loop_
_entity_poly.entity_id
_entity_poly.type
_entity_poly.pdbx_seq_one_letter_code
_entity_poly.pdbx_strand_id
1 'polypeptide(L)'
;MNRKNFGFFVILLLVSTIPVVYGQISVGEYAIQRSVEIVIDSAGSVHVKHTLAPTGTPKQIELIKGVVSNVMVTDENGQEQLFSMLGEYGVLVMPSNEEILVEYDLEDSLYQKNGVWTWDFRYLKTTSFIFPEEVDLIFSNGKPVYLDDKKGIACHGCQMILEYSVDEPTSFKNVVWEDREFIVEIRSHAGIDEFVFDQPTKSIAFDVTEEDRFVTTIVPLELLWGPYEVFLEDERILAYDYINNGTHVWLVMKPDIQGEISIIGTTVVPEFSIIVPLAIGFLMIIILPMIRKINLH
;
A
#
# COMPACT_ATOMS: atom_id res chain seq x y z
N MET A 1 70.23 6.80 18.09
CA MET A 1 68.82 7.27 18.12
C MET A 1 68.63 8.11 19.36
N ASN A 2 68.28 9.39 19.22
CA ASN A 2 68.30 10.36 20.33
C ASN A 2 67.22 9.99 21.38
N ARG A 3 67.56 10.03 22.67
CA ARG A 3 66.66 9.63 23.79
C ARG A 3 65.31 10.39 23.79
N LYS A 4 65.26 11.58 23.16
CA LYS A 4 64.02 12.35 22.90
C LYS A 4 63.11 11.73 21.84
N ASN A 5 63.65 11.06 20.82
CA ASN A 5 62.87 10.46 19.73
C ASN A 5 62.28 9.10 20.15
N PHE A 6 62.93 8.38 21.07
CA PHE A 6 62.42 7.11 21.60
C PHE A 6 61.20 7.32 22.52
N GLY A 7 61.20 8.38 23.33
CA GLY A 7 60.06 8.73 24.19
C GLY A 7 58.81 9.10 23.40
N PHE A 8 58.96 9.76 22.25
CA PHE A 8 57.84 10.14 21.39
C PHE A 8 57.18 8.92 20.74
N PHE A 9 57.96 7.93 20.30
CA PHE A 9 57.42 6.68 19.73
C PHE A 9 56.67 5.82 20.76
N VAL A 10 57.12 5.81 22.02
CA VAL A 10 56.43 5.06 23.10
C VAL A 10 55.09 5.71 23.47
N ILE A 11 55.00 7.05 23.46
CA ILE A 11 53.74 7.76 23.69
C ILE A 11 52.76 7.55 22.52
N LEU A 12 53.25 7.55 21.27
CA LEU A 12 52.41 7.31 20.09
C LEU A 12 51.84 5.88 20.06
N LEU A 13 52.62 4.88 20.50
CA LEU A 13 52.20 3.48 20.62
C LEU A 13 51.19 3.25 21.76
N LEU A 14 51.24 4.06 22.83
CA LEU A 14 50.26 4.01 23.92
C LEU A 14 48.89 4.61 23.55
N VAL A 15 48.86 5.54 22.58
CA VAL A 15 47.60 6.15 22.12
C VAL A 15 46.93 5.32 21.02
N SER A 16 47.66 4.44 20.31
CA SER A 16 47.12 3.67 19.18
C SER A 16 46.40 2.37 19.53
N THR A 17 46.23 2.04 20.82
CA THR A 17 45.60 0.77 21.25
C THR A 17 44.36 0.96 22.10
N ILE A 18 43.74 2.13 22.11
CA ILE A 18 42.37 2.25 22.62
C ILE A 18 41.47 1.85 21.44
N PRO A 19 40.91 0.64 21.42
CA PRO A 19 39.84 0.37 20.46
C PRO A 19 38.73 1.34 20.81
N VAL A 20 38.50 2.32 19.93
CA VAL A 20 37.29 3.14 19.99
C VAL A 20 36.18 2.23 19.48
N VAL A 21 35.73 1.33 20.35
CA VAL A 21 34.52 0.56 20.13
C VAL A 21 33.41 1.59 20.21
N TYR A 22 32.86 1.98 19.06
CA TYR A 22 31.52 2.56 19.00
C TYR A 22 30.54 1.47 19.44
N GLY A 23 30.55 1.15 20.72
CA GLY A 23 29.55 0.33 21.35
C GLY A 23 28.30 1.18 21.40
N GLN A 24 27.27 0.80 20.66
CA GLN A 24 25.91 1.28 20.90
C GLN A 24 25.64 1.03 22.40
N ILE A 25 25.53 2.11 23.17
CA ILE A 25 25.31 2.03 24.62
C ILE A 25 23.90 1.47 24.81
N SER A 26 23.78 0.15 24.95
CA SER A 26 22.57 -0.52 25.39
C SER A 26 22.47 -0.35 26.90
N VAL A 27 21.56 0.50 27.37
CA VAL A 27 21.30 0.70 28.80
C VAL A 27 20.15 -0.23 29.18
N GLY A 28 20.49 -1.46 29.60
CA GLY A 28 19.51 -2.45 30.06
C GLY A 28 18.99 -3.39 28.99
N GLU A 29 18.02 -4.22 29.37
CA GLU A 29 17.35 -5.17 28.47
C GLU A 29 16.21 -4.50 27.70
N TYR A 30 15.94 -4.99 26.48
CA TYR A 30 14.81 -4.49 25.69
C TYR A 30 13.46 -4.86 26.30
N ALA A 31 12.51 -3.93 26.26
CA ALA A 31 11.14 -4.13 26.66
C ALA A 31 10.44 -5.13 25.72
N ILE A 32 9.52 -5.92 26.28
CA ILE A 32 8.63 -6.77 25.50
C ILE A 32 7.49 -5.90 24.97
N GLN A 33 7.52 -5.61 23.67
CA GLN A 33 6.46 -4.89 22.96
C GLN A 33 5.32 -5.87 22.64
N ARG A 34 4.13 -5.64 23.19
CA ARG A 34 2.90 -6.41 22.90
C ARG A 34 2.33 -6.01 21.54
N SER A 35 2.28 -4.72 21.26
CA SER A 35 1.80 -4.14 20.02
C SER A 35 2.51 -2.84 19.71
N VAL A 36 2.52 -2.53 18.42
CA VAL A 36 2.99 -1.26 17.87
C VAL A 36 1.94 -0.84 16.87
N GLU A 37 1.38 0.34 17.09
CA GLU A 37 0.34 0.91 16.25
C GLU A 37 0.85 2.23 15.69
N ILE A 38 0.61 2.42 14.40
CA ILE A 38 0.91 3.62 13.64
C ILE A 38 -0.40 4.12 13.11
N VAL A 39 -0.76 5.35 13.45
CA VAL A 39 -1.92 6.04 12.91
C VAL A 39 -1.42 7.17 12.02
N ILE A 40 -1.89 7.18 10.78
CA ILE A 40 -1.57 8.19 9.79
C ILE A 40 -2.84 9.01 9.53
N ASP A 41 -2.74 10.33 9.64
CA ASP A 41 -3.85 11.22 9.32
C ASP A 41 -3.87 11.66 7.85
N SER A 42 -4.94 12.32 7.43
CA SER A 42 -5.13 12.82 6.05
C SER A 42 -4.07 13.84 5.62
N ALA A 43 -3.39 14.50 6.56
CA ALA A 43 -2.33 15.45 6.30
C ALA A 43 -0.94 14.79 6.21
N GLY A 44 -0.86 13.47 6.44
CA GLY A 44 0.40 12.72 6.47
C GLY A 44 1.15 12.82 7.80
N SER A 45 0.50 13.29 8.87
CA SER A 45 1.08 13.24 10.22
C SER A 45 1.02 11.81 10.74
N VAL A 46 2.12 11.38 11.38
CA VAL A 46 2.27 10.01 11.87
C VAL A 46 2.35 10.00 13.38
N HIS A 47 1.41 9.33 14.02
CA HIS A 47 1.41 9.05 15.45
C HIS A 47 1.75 7.59 15.70
N VAL A 48 2.66 7.33 16.64
CA VAL A 48 3.10 5.98 16.98
C VAL A 48 2.82 5.68 18.43
N LYS A 49 2.26 4.49 18.68
CA LYS A 49 1.98 3.96 20.01
C LYS A 49 2.61 2.58 20.17
N HIS A 50 3.46 2.44 21.18
CA HIS A 50 3.94 1.14 21.64
C HIS A 50 3.24 0.75 22.94
N THR A 51 2.76 -0.49 23.01
CA THR A 51 2.25 -1.08 24.26
C THR A 51 3.27 -2.08 24.78
N LEU A 52 3.79 -1.84 25.98
CA LEU A 52 4.81 -2.65 26.62
C LEU A 52 4.21 -3.51 27.73
N ALA A 53 4.70 -4.74 27.86
CA ALA A 53 4.36 -5.58 28.99
C ALA A 53 4.92 -5.00 30.32
N PRO A 54 4.24 -5.24 31.46
CA PRO A 54 4.74 -4.87 32.77
C PRO A 54 6.18 -5.37 33.01
N THR A 55 6.99 -4.60 33.74
CA THR A 55 8.41 -4.89 33.96
C THR A 55 8.86 -4.51 35.36
N GLY A 56 9.55 -5.42 36.04
CA GLY A 56 10.11 -5.16 37.38
C GLY A 56 11.47 -4.46 37.39
N THR A 57 12.07 -4.23 36.21
CA THR A 57 13.36 -3.54 36.05
C THR A 57 13.28 -2.52 34.91
N PRO A 58 14.12 -1.47 34.91
CA PRO A 58 14.16 -0.54 33.79
C PRO A 58 14.43 -1.27 32.48
N LYS A 59 13.66 -0.95 31.44
CA LYS A 59 13.81 -1.54 30.10
C LYS A 59 13.97 -0.46 29.05
N GLN A 60 14.70 -0.79 28.00
CA GLN A 60 14.86 0.09 26.85
C GLN A 60 13.89 -0.30 25.72
N ILE A 61 13.42 0.68 24.97
CA ILE A 61 12.69 0.52 23.72
C ILE A 61 13.43 1.27 22.62
N GLU A 62 13.47 0.69 21.43
CA GLU A 62 13.91 1.37 20.21
C GLU A 62 12.67 1.93 19.51
N LEU A 63 12.63 3.23 19.31
CA LEU A 63 11.59 3.92 18.56
C LEU A 63 11.77 3.66 17.06
N ILE A 64 10.70 3.87 16.32
CA ILE A 64 10.72 3.84 14.85
C ILE A 64 11.57 5.04 14.38
N LYS A 65 12.40 4.82 13.37
CA LYS A 65 13.29 5.87 12.85
C LYS A 65 12.51 6.98 12.16
N GLY A 66 12.87 8.22 12.45
CA GLY A 66 12.29 9.44 11.90
C GLY A 66 12.58 10.63 12.82
N VAL A 67 12.03 11.81 12.53
CA VAL A 67 12.19 12.96 13.44
C VAL A 67 11.16 12.81 14.57
N VAL A 68 11.61 12.29 15.71
CA VAL A 68 10.74 12.01 16.86
C VAL A 68 10.42 13.30 17.62
N SER A 69 9.13 13.54 17.86
CA SER A 69 8.64 14.64 18.71
C SER A 69 7.51 14.17 19.64
N ASN A 70 7.15 15.01 20.63
CA ASN A 70 6.02 14.78 21.54
C ASN A 70 6.02 13.43 22.29
N VAL A 71 7.20 12.91 22.66
CA VAL A 71 7.32 11.65 23.39
C VAL A 71 6.62 11.73 24.75
N MET A 72 5.69 10.82 24.98
CA MET A 72 4.94 10.65 26.21
C MET A 72 5.00 9.18 26.65
N VAL A 73 5.14 8.95 27.95
CA VAL A 73 5.11 7.61 28.54
C VAL A 73 4.07 7.59 29.64
N THR A 74 3.08 6.73 29.52
CA THR A 74 1.96 6.60 30.48
C THR A 74 1.77 5.14 30.89
N ASP A 75 1.05 4.92 31.99
CA ASP A 75 0.48 3.61 32.31
C ASP A 75 -0.90 3.40 31.65
N GLU A 76 -1.50 2.23 31.86
CA GLU A 76 -2.84 1.91 31.33
C GLU A 76 -3.95 2.83 31.85
N ASN A 77 -3.72 3.52 32.96
CA ASN A 77 -4.65 4.48 33.57
C ASN A 77 -4.42 5.91 33.07
N GLY A 78 -3.44 6.13 32.18
CA GLY A 78 -3.07 7.43 31.64
C GLY A 78 -2.23 8.30 32.58
N GLN A 79 -1.63 7.73 33.64
CA GLN A 79 -0.72 8.48 34.50
C GLN A 79 0.67 8.51 33.87
N GLU A 80 1.27 9.70 33.82
CA GLU A 80 2.63 9.88 33.30
C GLU A 80 3.67 9.10 34.11
N GLN A 81 4.55 8.42 33.39
CA GLN A 81 5.64 7.63 33.94
C GLN A 81 6.98 8.31 33.66
N LEU A 82 7.94 8.13 34.58
CA LEU A 82 9.30 8.62 34.39
C LEU A 82 9.99 7.84 33.27
N PHE A 83 10.63 8.56 32.34
CA PHE A 83 11.44 7.98 31.27
C PHE A 83 12.69 8.83 30.98
N SER A 84 13.59 8.30 30.16
CA SER A 84 14.75 9.04 29.67
C SER A 84 15.04 8.69 28.22
N MET A 85 15.39 9.69 27.41
CA MET A 85 15.87 9.47 26.05
C MET A 85 17.31 8.92 26.08
N LEU A 86 17.55 7.89 25.28
CA LEU A 86 18.85 7.25 25.06
C LEU A 86 19.27 7.50 23.60
N GLY A 87 19.88 8.66 23.35
CA GLY A 87 20.15 9.11 21.98
C GLY A 87 18.86 9.53 21.26
N GLU A 88 18.82 9.39 19.94
CA GLU A 88 17.70 9.84 19.10
C GLU A 88 16.49 8.89 19.14
N TYR A 89 16.73 7.58 19.16
CA TYR A 89 15.68 6.56 18.98
C TYR A 89 15.55 5.61 20.16
N GLY A 90 16.21 5.87 21.29
CA GLY A 90 16.12 5.02 22.47
C GLY A 90 15.28 5.68 23.55
N VAL A 91 14.42 4.92 24.21
CA VAL A 91 13.74 5.35 25.44
C VAL A 91 13.97 4.32 26.53
N LEU A 92 14.40 4.79 27.71
CA LEU A 92 14.47 3.99 28.92
C LEU A 92 13.19 4.23 29.74
N VAL A 93 12.40 3.17 29.92
CA VAL A 93 11.20 3.19 30.76
C VAL A 93 11.51 2.60 32.14
N MET A 94 10.94 3.19 33.18
CA MET A 94 11.10 2.73 34.57
C MET A 94 10.21 1.50 34.86
N PRO A 95 10.48 0.73 35.93
CA PRO A 95 9.66 -0.40 36.32
C PRO A 95 8.19 0.00 36.54
N SER A 96 7.26 -0.84 36.07
CA SER A 96 5.83 -0.72 36.32
C SER A 96 5.19 -2.10 36.47
N ASN A 97 4.18 -2.18 37.33
CA ASN A 97 3.34 -3.37 37.50
C ASN A 97 2.19 -3.42 36.47
N GLU A 98 1.95 -2.33 35.76
CA GLU A 98 0.93 -2.16 34.73
C GLU A 98 1.56 -2.12 33.34
N GLU A 99 0.75 -2.18 32.28
CA GLU A 99 1.24 -1.93 30.93
C GLU A 99 1.76 -0.50 30.82
N ILE A 100 2.79 -0.32 29.99
CA ILE A 100 3.38 1.00 29.71
C ILE A 100 3.06 1.35 28.27
N LEU A 101 2.51 2.53 28.04
CA LEU A 101 2.26 3.10 26.73
C LEU A 101 3.36 4.11 26.42
N VAL A 102 4.00 3.98 25.26
CA VAL A 102 4.97 4.95 24.74
C VAL A 102 4.40 5.52 23.46
N GLU A 103 4.04 6.80 23.49
CA GLU A 103 3.39 7.52 22.39
C GLU A 103 4.29 8.66 21.92
N TYR A 104 4.37 8.89 20.61
CA TYR A 104 5.15 9.98 20.01
C TYR A 104 4.70 10.24 18.57
N ASP A 105 5.11 11.39 18.05
CA ASP A 105 4.89 11.76 16.66
C ASP A 105 6.17 11.58 15.85
N LEU A 106 6.01 11.22 14.57
CA LEU A 106 7.09 11.09 13.60
C LEU A 106 6.96 12.14 12.50
N GLU A 107 7.70 13.23 12.66
CA GLU A 107 7.88 14.24 11.62
C GLU A 107 8.78 13.69 10.50
N ASP A 108 8.53 14.15 9.27
CA ASP A 108 9.29 13.82 8.05
C ASP A 108 9.46 12.31 7.75
N SER A 109 8.60 11.46 8.33
CA SER A 109 8.60 10.01 8.05
C SER A 109 7.98 9.68 6.70
N LEU A 110 6.96 10.45 6.33
CA LEU A 110 6.31 10.43 5.03
C LEU A 110 6.81 11.60 4.18
N TYR A 111 7.09 11.32 2.92
CA TYR A 111 7.32 12.37 1.91
C TYR A 111 6.36 12.19 0.76
N GLN A 112 5.94 13.31 0.17
CA GLN A 112 5.03 13.31 -0.97
C GLN A 112 5.82 13.50 -2.27
N LYS A 113 5.61 12.61 -3.24
CA LYS A 113 6.12 12.74 -4.61
C LYS A 113 4.98 12.45 -5.57
N ASN A 114 4.71 13.36 -6.51
CA ASN A 114 3.69 13.19 -7.56
C ASN A 114 2.28 12.86 -7.02
N GLY A 115 1.88 13.44 -5.89
CA GLY A 115 0.59 13.18 -5.24
C GLY A 115 0.56 11.92 -4.35
N VAL A 116 1.62 11.10 -4.39
CA VAL A 116 1.73 9.86 -3.63
C VAL A 116 2.54 10.07 -2.37
N TRP A 117 1.97 9.71 -1.22
CA TRP A 117 2.68 9.59 0.05
C TRP A 117 3.56 8.35 0.03
N THR A 118 4.83 8.50 0.41
CA THR A 118 5.81 7.41 0.41
C THR A 118 6.54 7.32 1.74
N TRP A 119 6.69 6.10 2.25
CA TRP A 119 7.49 5.79 3.44
C TRP A 119 8.41 4.58 3.18
N ASP A 120 9.72 4.76 3.31
CA ASP A 120 10.67 3.65 3.47
C ASP A 120 10.66 3.17 4.92
N PHE A 121 9.70 2.30 5.22
CA PHE A 121 9.45 1.81 6.57
C PHE A 121 10.36 0.62 6.90
N ARG A 122 10.98 0.66 8.09
CA ARG A 122 11.71 -0.49 8.65
C ARG A 122 11.53 -0.58 10.16
N TYR A 123 10.89 -1.66 10.61
CA TYR A 123 10.81 -1.97 12.03
C TYR A 123 10.61 -3.47 12.25
N LEU A 124 11.34 -4.03 13.24
CA LEU A 124 11.45 -5.48 13.41
C LEU A 124 10.32 -6.11 14.23
N LYS A 125 9.39 -5.31 14.75
CA LYS A 125 8.24 -5.79 15.53
C LYS A 125 6.98 -5.82 14.67
N THR A 126 5.99 -6.59 15.13
CA THR A 126 4.64 -6.52 14.56
C THR A 126 4.13 -5.11 14.70
N THR A 127 3.78 -4.51 13.57
CA THR A 127 3.32 -3.13 13.49
C THR A 127 2.00 -3.09 12.73
N SER A 128 0.99 -2.48 13.34
CA SER A 128 -0.29 -2.19 12.72
C SER A 128 -0.27 -0.78 12.17
N PHE A 129 -0.68 -0.60 10.92
CA PHE A 129 -0.86 0.67 10.26
C PHE A 129 -2.35 0.95 10.14
N ILE A 130 -2.77 2.13 10.56
CA ILE A 130 -4.12 2.65 10.40
C ILE A 130 -4.02 3.86 9.49
N PHE A 131 -4.71 3.79 8.36
CA PHE A 131 -4.71 4.83 7.33
C PHE A 131 -5.93 5.76 7.49
N PRO A 132 -5.89 6.93 6.83
CA PRO A 132 -7.06 7.80 6.69
C PRO A 132 -8.25 7.06 6.07
N GLU A 133 -9.48 7.46 6.40
CA GLU A 133 -10.70 6.75 5.97
C GLU A 133 -10.92 6.81 4.45
N GLU A 134 -10.40 7.83 3.80
CA GLU A 134 -10.41 8.03 2.35
C GLU A 134 -9.44 7.12 1.58
N VAL A 135 -8.52 6.43 2.27
CA VAL A 135 -7.56 5.52 1.65
C VAL A 135 -8.16 4.12 1.56
N ASP A 136 -8.48 3.69 0.35
CA ASP A 136 -8.98 2.34 0.04
C ASP A 136 -7.91 1.43 -0.57
N LEU A 137 -6.86 2.00 -1.13
CA LEU A 137 -5.78 1.29 -1.81
C LEU A 137 -4.41 1.81 -1.33
N ILE A 138 -3.54 0.88 -0.96
CA ILE A 138 -2.13 1.16 -0.69
C ILE A 138 -1.25 0.28 -1.57
N PHE A 139 0.03 0.59 -1.63
CA PHE A 139 1.04 -0.25 -2.29
C PHE A 139 2.14 -0.60 -1.31
N SER A 140 2.44 -1.89 -1.23
CA SER A 140 3.60 -2.40 -0.48
C SER A 140 4.62 -2.92 -1.48
N ASN A 141 5.77 -2.25 -1.57
CA ASN A 141 6.82 -2.55 -2.54
C ASN A 141 6.27 -2.62 -3.98
N GLY A 142 5.44 -1.63 -4.36
CA GLY A 142 4.81 -1.53 -5.67
C GLY A 142 3.65 -2.49 -5.94
N LYS A 143 3.25 -3.33 -4.96
CA LYS A 143 2.11 -4.24 -5.11
C LYS A 143 0.87 -3.68 -4.41
N PRO A 144 -0.29 -3.65 -5.10
CA PRO A 144 -1.51 -3.13 -4.51
C PRO A 144 -2.01 -4.01 -3.36
N VAL A 145 -2.52 -3.36 -2.32
CA VAL A 145 -3.23 -3.97 -1.20
C VAL A 145 -4.51 -3.17 -1.01
N TYR A 146 -5.63 -3.77 -1.40
CA TYR A 146 -6.95 -3.19 -1.20
C TYR A 146 -7.38 -3.37 0.26
N LEU A 147 -7.79 -2.27 0.89
CA LEU A 147 -8.17 -2.24 2.29
C LEU A 147 -9.64 -2.62 2.49
N ASP A 148 -10.50 -2.39 1.49
CA ASP A 148 -11.95 -2.63 1.59
C ASP A 148 -12.54 -1.89 2.81
N ASP A 149 -13.41 -2.55 3.60
CA ASP A 149 -13.92 -1.98 4.86
C ASP A 149 -12.87 -1.92 6.00
N LYS A 150 -11.63 -2.36 5.77
CA LYS A 150 -10.57 -2.35 6.79
C LYS A 150 -9.88 -1.00 6.81
N LYS A 151 -9.52 -0.53 7.99
CA LYS A 151 -8.81 0.75 8.16
C LYS A 151 -7.28 0.65 8.05
N GLY A 152 -6.74 -0.52 7.69
CA GLY A 152 -5.33 -0.78 7.97
C GLY A 152 -4.76 -2.13 7.55
N ILE A 153 -3.44 -2.24 7.70
CA ILE A 153 -2.69 -3.50 7.56
C ILE A 153 -1.87 -3.78 8.81
N ALA A 154 -1.52 -5.04 9.02
CA ALA A 154 -0.50 -5.41 10.00
C ALA A 154 0.65 -6.09 9.29
N CYS A 155 1.87 -5.81 9.74
CA CYS A 155 3.06 -6.44 9.19
C CYS A 155 4.04 -6.83 10.30
N HIS A 156 4.60 -8.04 10.19
CA HIS A 156 5.52 -8.61 11.16
C HIS A 156 6.95 -8.52 10.66
N GLY A 157 7.77 -7.68 11.31
CA GLY A 157 9.20 -7.57 10.98
C GLY A 157 9.46 -7.01 9.58
N CYS A 158 8.78 -5.91 9.24
CA CYS A 158 8.80 -5.36 7.89
C CYS A 158 10.07 -4.58 7.59
N GLN A 159 10.46 -4.68 6.33
CA GLN A 159 10.99 -3.55 5.59
C GLN A 159 10.13 -3.40 4.32
N MET A 160 9.54 -2.23 4.11
CA MET A 160 8.73 -1.99 2.92
C MET A 160 8.79 -0.53 2.49
N ILE A 161 8.70 -0.32 1.18
CA ILE A 161 8.24 0.95 0.63
C ILE A 161 6.72 0.91 0.67
N LEU A 162 6.13 1.75 1.51
CA LEU A 162 4.70 1.94 1.64
C LEU A 162 4.30 3.19 0.85
N GLU A 163 3.42 3.04 -0.13
CA GLU A 163 2.90 4.13 -0.95
C GLU A 163 1.37 4.18 -0.86
N TYR A 164 0.77 5.37 -0.84
CA TYR A 164 -0.67 5.55 -0.95
C TYR A 164 -1.00 6.98 -1.42
N SER A 165 -2.19 7.17 -1.95
CA SER A 165 -2.69 8.48 -2.37
C SER A 165 -3.93 8.84 -1.55
N VAL A 166 -4.16 10.14 -1.39
CA VAL A 166 -5.42 10.69 -0.86
C VAL A 166 -5.97 11.65 -1.91
N ASP A 167 -7.30 11.80 -1.95
CA ASP A 167 -7.98 12.72 -2.85
C ASP A 167 -7.58 12.57 -4.34
N GLU A 168 -7.44 11.32 -4.81
CA GLU A 168 -7.15 11.05 -6.22
C GLU A 168 -8.28 11.57 -7.13
N PRO A 169 -7.97 12.43 -8.12
CA PRO A 169 -8.97 12.87 -9.08
C PRO A 169 -9.57 11.70 -9.87
N THR A 170 -10.88 11.73 -10.05
CA THR A 170 -11.61 10.75 -10.86
C THR A 170 -12.09 11.39 -12.16
N SER A 171 -11.71 10.78 -13.28
CA SER A 171 -12.24 11.07 -14.61
C SER A 171 -13.31 10.04 -14.97
N PHE A 172 -14.50 10.51 -15.37
CA PHE A 172 -15.60 9.66 -15.85
C PHE A 172 -15.66 9.71 -17.37
N LYS A 173 -15.60 8.55 -18.04
CA LYS A 173 -15.61 8.44 -19.49
C LYS A 173 -16.84 7.63 -19.91
N ASN A 174 -17.77 8.30 -20.60
CA ASN A 174 -19.01 7.68 -21.07
C ASN A 174 -18.78 6.93 -22.38
N VAL A 175 -19.27 5.70 -22.45
CA VAL A 175 -19.18 4.84 -23.63
C VAL A 175 -20.58 4.37 -24.01
N VAL A 176 -20.95 4.56 -25.27
CA VAL A 176 -22.23 4.08 -25.82
C VAL A 176 -21.96 2.84 -26.68
N TRP A 177 -22.55 1.72 -26.30
CA TRP A 177 -22.42 0.46 -27.04
C TRP A 177 -23.73 -0.35 -26.97
N GLU A 178 -24.21 -0.84 -28.12
CA GLU A 178 -25.49 -1.57 -28.24
C GLU A 178 -26.69 -0.87 -27.60
N ASP A 179 -26.84 0.44 -27.86
CA ASP A 179 -27.89 1.29 -27.28
C ASP A 179 -27.89 1.34 -25.74
N ARG A 180 -26.76 1.00 -25.10
CA ARG A 180 -26.53 1.10 -23.66
C ARG A 180 -25.38 2.06 -23.37
N GLU A 181 -25.48 2.73 -22.22
CA GLU A 181 -24.45 3.63 -21.72
C GLU A 181 -23.66 2.94 -20.60
N PHE A 182 -22.34 3.01 -20.71
CA PHE A 182 -21.38 2.51 -19.73
C PHE A 182 -20.50 3.65 -19.27
N ILE A 183 -20.06 3.59 -18.02
CA ILE A 183 -19.12 4.56 -17.45
C ILE A 183 -17.84 3.81 -17.12
N VAL A 184 -16.73 4.27 -17.70
CA VAL A 184 -15.39 3.87 -17.29
C VAL A 184 -14.85 4.96 -16.38
N GLU A 185 -14.38 4.59 -15.20
CA GLU A 185 -13.81 5.52 -14.24
C GLU A 185 -12.29 5.38 -14.25
N ILE A 186 -11.57 6.50 -14.25
CA ILE A 186 -10.11 6.52 -14.18
C ILE A 186 -9.71 7.41 -13.02
N ARG A 187 -9.13 6.82 -11.98
CA ARG A 187 -8.59 7.50 -10.80
C ARG A 187 -7.08 7.67 -10.97
N SER A 188 -6.61 8.91 -10.99
CA SER A 188 -5.18 9.21 -11.02
C SER A 188 -4.91 10.68 -10.70
N HIS A 189 -3.73 10.95 -10.15
CA HIS A 189 -3.19 12.30 -10.17
C HIS A 189 -2.66 12.70 -11.55
N ALA A 190 -2.41 11.78 -12.49
CA ALA A 190 -2.07 12.12 -13.87
C ALA A 190 -3.30 12.66 -14.61
N GLY A 191 -3.08 13.61 -15.52
CA GLY A 191 -4.08 14.02 -16.50
C GLY A 191 -4.40 12.88 -17.46
N ILE A 192 -5.68 12.78 -17.83
CA ILE A 192 -6.24 11.69 -18.63
C ILE A 192 -6.94 12.27 -19.86
N ASP A 193 -6.28 12.14 -21.01
CA ASP A 193 -6.73 12.70 -22.28
C ASP A 193 -7.04 11.60 -23.31
N GLU A 194 -7.62 12.01 -24.45
CA GLU A 194 -7.82 11.18 -25.65
C GLU A 194 -8.44 9.79 -25.42
N PHE A 195 -9.41 9.69 -24.50
CA PHE A 195 -10.07 8.41 -24.21
C PHE A 195 -10.84 7.87 -25.42
N VAL A 196 -10.53 6.62 -25.78
CA VAL A 196 -11.18 5.87 -26.87
C VAL A 196 -11.54 4.47 -26.39
N PHE A 197 -12.75 4.03 -26.73
CA PHE A 197 -13.15 2.62 -26.65
C PHE A 197 -13.34 2.08 -28.07
N ASP A 198 -12.64 0.99 -28.39
CA ASP A 198 -12.74 0.29 -29.66
C ASP A 198 -13.17 -1.16 -29.41
N GLN A 199 -14.40 -1.47 -29.79
CA GLN A 199 -14.98 -2.80 -29.59
C GLN A 199 -14.39 -3.87 -30.52
N PRO A 200 -14.21 -3.62 -31.84
CA PRO A 200 -13.53 -4.57 -32.74
C PRO A 200 -12.18 -5.07 -32.22
N THR A 201 -11.37 -4.19 -31.65
CA THR A 201 -10.06 -4.53 -31.06
C THR A 201 -10.15 -4.93 -29.59
N LYS A 202 -11.31 -4.72 -28.95
CA LYS A 202 -11.56 -4.95 -27.52
C LYS A 202 -10.56 -4.18 -26.68
N SER A 203 -10.42 -2.89 -26.95
CA SER A 203 -9.46 -2.04 -26.27
C SER A 203 -10.09 -0.77 -25.73
N ILE A 204 -9.57 -0.36 -24.58
CA ILE A 204 -9.70 1.00 -24.07
C ILE A 204 -8.32 1.64 -24.20
N ALA A 205 -8.24 2.82 -24.81
CA ALA A 205 -7.02 3.60 -24.90
C ALA A 205 -7.24 5.00 -24.31
N PHE A 206 -6.19 5.57 -23.71
CA PHE A 206 -6.17 6.96 -23.24
C PHE A 206 -4.74 7.41 -22.98
N ASP A 207 -4.51 8.71 -23.03
CA ASP A 207 -3.20 9.31 -22.76
C ASP A 207 -3.03 9.65 -21.29
N VAL A 208 -1.82 9.43 -20.77
CA VAL A 208 -1.38 9.92 -19.46
C VAL A 208 -0.36 11.05 -19.63
N THR A 209 -0.66 12.21 -19.07
CA THR A 209 0.17 13.42 -19.27
C THR A 209 1.34 13.55 -18.29
N GLU A 210 1.40 12.70 -17.26
CA GLU A 210 2.49 12.67 -16.28
C GLU A 210 2.97 11.26 -16.01
N GLU A 211 4.30 11.13 -15.88
CA GLU A 211 5.00 9.88 -15.56
C GLU A 211 4.99 9.57 -14.05
N ASP A 212 5.31 8.32 -13.71
CA ASP A 212 5.52 7.85 -12.33
C ASP A 212 4.28 8.01 -11.42
N ARG A 213 3.08 7.98 -11.99
CA ARG A 213 1.81 8.10 -11.24
C ARG A 213 1.00 6.82 -11.33
N PHE A 214 0.33 6.46 -10.23
CA PHE A 214 -0.61 5.35 -10.26
C PHE A 214 -1.85 5.74 -11.08
N VAL A 215 -2.32 4.83 -11.90
CA VAL A 215 -3.54 4.96 -12.68
C VAL A 215 -4.41 3.75 -12.39
N THR A 216 -5.58 3.99 -11.84
CA THR A 216 -6.59 2.96 -11.57
C THR A 216 -7.75 3.13 -12.54
N THR A 217 -7.96 2.15 -13.40
CA THR A 217 -9.08 2.11 -14.35
C THR A 217 -10.12 1.11 -13.86
N ILE A 218 -11.35 1.59 -13.68
CA ILE A 218 -12.52 0.80 -13.28
C ILE A 218 -13.34 0.52 -14.53
N VAL A 219 -13.34 -0.74 -14.96
CA VAL A 219 -13.93 -1.16 -16.23
C VAL A 219 -15.16 -2.01 -15.97
N PRO A 220 -16.35 -1.63 -16.52
CA PRO A 220 -17.51 -2.50 -16.51
C PRO A 220 -17.21 -3.79 -17.28
N LEU A 221 -17.43 -4.94 -16.64
CA LEU A 221 -17.22 -6.24 -17.27
C LEU A 221 -18.15 -6.44 -18.45
N GLU A 222 -19.32 -5.81 -18.52
CA GLU A 222 -20.15 -5.91 -19.72
C GLU A 222 -19.52 -5.22 -20.94
N LEU A 223 -18.64 -4.24 -20.72
CA LEU A 223 -17.99 -3.47 -21.77
C LEU A 223 -16.71 -4.14 -22.28
N LEU A 224 -15.89 -4.68 -21.37
CA LEU A 224 -14.61 -5.30 -21.71
C LEU A 224 -14.29 -6.47 -20.78
N TRP A 225 -13.98 -7.65 -21.34
CA TRP A 225 -13.74 -8.88 -20.58
C TRP A 225 -12.25 -9.17 -20.43
N GLY A 226 -11.87 -9.58 -19.22
CA GLY A 226 -10.53 -10.06 -18.92
C GLY A 226 -10.26 -11.50 -19.43
N PRO A 227 -9.01 -11.98 -19.31
CA PRO A 227 -7.86 -11.30 -18.71
C PRO A 227 -7.35 -10.14 -19.57
N TYR A 228 -6.65 -9.20 -18.94
CA TYR A 228 -6.23 -7.94 -19.56
C TYR A 228 -4.74 -7.93 -19.84
N GLU A 229 -4.37 -7.37 -20.98
CA GLU A 229 -3.01 -6.96 -21.28
C GLU A 229 -2.97 -5.43 -21.36
N VAL A 230 -1.97 -4.83 -20.74
CA VAL A 230 -1.83 -3.38 -20.66
C VAL A 230 -0.51 -2.98 -21.31
N PHE A 231 -0.57 -1.96 -22.16
CA PHE A 231 0.55 -1.43 -22.92
C PHE A 231 0.70 0.07 -22.66
N LEU A 232 1.94 0.56 -22.70
CA LEU A 232 2.32 1.97 -22.74
C LEU A 232 3.16 2.16 -24.01
N GLU A 233 2.72 2.98 -24.96
CA GLU A 233 3.43 3.20 -26.23
C GLU A 233 3.83 1.88 -26.93
N ASP A 234 2.88 0.94 -27.03
CA ASP A 234 3.06 -0.43 -27.56
C ASP A 234 3.93 -1.38 -26.71
N GLU A 235 4.54 -0.93 -25.60
CA GLU A 235 5.30 -1.79 -24.69
C GLU A 235 4.42 -2.34 -23.57
N ARG A 236 4.42 -3.66 -23.37
CA ARG A 236 3.63 -4.28 -22.30
C ARG A 236 4.16 -3.88 -20.93
N ILE A 237 3.30 -3.32 -20.09
CA ILE A 237 3.61 -2.95 -18.72
C ILE A 237 2.93 -3.86 -17.70
N LEU A 238 3.37 -3.77 -16.45
CA LEU A 238 2.74 -4.48 -15.34
C LEU A 238 1.47 -3.76 -14.90
N ALA A 239 0.38 -4.50 -14.88
CA ALA A 239 -0.89 -4.08 -14.31
C ALA A 239 -1.46 -5.19 -13.42
N TYR A 240 -2.24 -4.78 -12.43
CA TYR A 240 -2.88 -5.68 -11.47
C TYR A 240 -4.39 -5.53 -11.52
N ASP A 241 -5.10 -6.63 -11.69
CA ASP A 241 -6.54 -6.75 -11.46
C ASP A 241 -6.80 -7.03 -9.97
N TYR A 242 -6.77 -5.97 -9.15
CA TYR A 242 -6.76 -6.14 -7.70
C TYR A 242 -8.16 -6.32 -7.09
N ILE A 243 -9.22 -5.95 -7.81
CA ILE A 243 -10.63 -6.21 -7.44
C ILE A 243 -11.41 -6.65 -8.68
N ASN A 244 -12.27 -7.65 -8.49
CA ASN A 244 -13.36 -7.98 -9.39
C ASN A 244 -14.62 -8.28 -8.56
N ASN A 245 -15.65 -7.44 -8.68
CA ASN A 245 -16.89 -7.59 -7.92
C ASN A 245 -18.00 -8.31 -8.69
N GLY A 246 -17.69 -8.89 -9.85
CA GLY A 246 -18.63 -9.55 -10.75
C GLY A 246 -19.33 -8.62 -11.76
N THR A 247 -19.26 -7.30 -11.57
CA THR A 247 -19.80 -6.30 -12.51
C THR A 247 -18.73 -5.37 -13.07
N HIS A 248 -17.69 -5.08 -12.28
CA HIS A 248 -16.58 -4.22 -12.63
C HIS A 248 -15.26 -4.88 -12.21
N VAL A 249 -14.20 -4.50 -12.91
CA VAL A 249 -12.82 -4.81 -12.53
C VAL A 249 -12.06 -3.52 -12.28
N TRP A 250 -11.16 -3.54 -11.30
CA TRP A 250 -10.23 -2.46 -11.04
C TRP A 250 -8.84 -2.90 -11.50
N LEU A 251 -8.31 -2.18 -12.47
CA LEU A 251 -6.98 -2.38 -13.01
C LEU A 251 -6.10 -1.24 -12.53
N VAL A 252 -4.99 -1.56 -11.87
CA VAL A 252 -4.02 -0.55 -11.46
C VAL A 252 -2.67 -0.79 -12.12
N MET A 253 -2.06 0.30 -12.55
CA MET A 253 -0.74 0.35 -13.18
C MET A 253 0.00 1.63 -12.79
N LYS A 254 1.30 1.65 -13.05
CA LYS A 254 2.17 2.82 -12.82
C LYS A 254 3.02 3.04 -14.07
N PRO A 255 2.56 3.87 -15.03
CA PRO A 255 3.35 4.25 -16.19
C PRO A 255 4.62 4.96 -15.75
N ASP A 256 5.78 4.54 -16.28
CA ASP A 256 7.09 5.11 -15.98
C ASP A 256 7.43 6.31 -16.87
N ILE A 257 6.70 6.49 -17.97
CA ILE A 257 6.75 7.64 -18.87
C ILE A 257 5.34 8.13 -19.20
N GLN A 258 5.26 9.30 -19.83
CA GLN A 258 4.03 9.81 -20.47
C GLN A 258 3.76 9.03 -21.77
N GLY A 259 2.50 8.90 -22.15
CA GLY A 259 2.12 8.27 -23.42
C GLY A 259 0.73 7.64 -23.43
N GLU A 260 0.42 6.96 -24.52
CA GLU A 260 -0.84 6.24 -24.67
C GLU A 260 -0.80 4.93 -23.85
N ILE A 261 -1.80 4.76 -22.99
CA ILE A 261 -2.11 3.48 -22.36
C ILE A 261 -3.17 2.76 -23.17
N SER A 262 -2.93 1.48 -23.49
CA SER A 262 -3.91 0.59 -24.12
C SER A 262 -4.18 -0.63 -23.24
N ILE A 263 -5.46 -0.84 -22.89
CA ILE A 263 -5.95 -1.98 -22.11
C ILE A 263 -6.75 -2.88 -23.05
N ILE A 264 -6.25 -4.09 -23.29
CA ILE A 264 -6.82 -5.04 -24.24
C ILE A 264 -7.42 -6.24 -23.50
N GLY A 265 -8.71 -6.48 -23.73
CA GLY A 265 -9.40 -7.69 -23.28
C GLY A 265 -9.03 -8.88 -24.15
N THR A 266 -8.42 -9.91 -23.57
CA THR A 266 -7.98 -11.09 -24.36
C THR A 266 -9.10 -12.12 -24.58
N THR A 267 -10.23 -12.00 -23.89
CA THR A 267 -11.41 -12.85 -24.08
C THR A 267 -12.41 -12.22 -25.05
N VAL A 268 -13.24 -13.04 -25.70
CA VAL A 268 -14.39 -12.55 -26.48
C VAL A 268 -15.60 -12.30 -25.57
N VAL A 269 -16.20 -11.11 -25.66
CA VAL A 269 -17.56 -10.88 -25.14
C VAL A 269 -18.53 -11.63 -26.07
N PRO A 270 -19.34 -12.58 -25.58
CA PRO A 270 -20.30 -13.27 -26.43
C PRO A 270 -21.36 -12.28 -26.94
N GLU A 271 -21.45 -12.07 -28.25
CA GLU A 271 -22.44 -11.20 -28.92
C GLU A 271 -23.89 -11.67 -28.71
N PHE A 272 -24.08 -12.86 -28.14
CA PHE A 272 -25.38 -13.36 -27.70
C PHE A 272 -25.21 -14.03 -26.34
N SER A 273 -26.15 -13.76 -25.42
CA SER A 273 -26.24 -14.53 -24.18
C SER A 273 -26.31 -16.02 -24.51
N ILE A 274 -25.40 -16.83 -23.95
CA ILE A 274 -25.38 -18.30 -24.11
C ILE A 274 -26.74 -18.92 -23.69
N ILE A 275 -27.50 -18.19 -22.88
CA ILE A 275 -28.86 -18.55 -22.46
C ILE A 275 -29.82 -18.59 -23.65
N VAL A 276 -29.68 -17.72 -24.66
CA VAL A 276 -30.64 -17.66 -25.78
C VAL A 276 -30.57 -18.92 -26.66
N PRO A 277 -29.39 -19.37 -27.16
CA PRO A 277 -29.28 -20.64 -27.87
C PRO A 277 -29.68 -21.84 -27.01
N LEU A 278 -29.34 -21.84 -25.72
CA LEU A 278 -29.67 -22.92 -24.80
C LEU A 278 -31.18 -22.99 -24.53
N ALA A 279 -31.83 -21.86 -24.31
CA ALA A 279 -33.27 -21.75 -24.12
C ALA A 279 -34.03 -22.16 -25.38
N ILE A 280 -33.58 -21.74 -26.57
CA ILE A 280 -34.16 -22.18 -27.85
C ILE A 280 -34.00 -23.70 -28.01
N GLY A 281 -32.81 -24.25 -27.71
CA GLY A 281 -32.56 -25.69 -27.74
C GLY A 281 -33.48 -26.46 -26.78
N PHE A 282 -33.65 -25.97 -25.55
CA PHE A 282 -34.53 -26.56 -24.56
C PHE A 282 -36.01 -26.48 -24.97
N LEU A 283 -36.43 -25.33 -25.52
CA LEU A 283 -37.77 -25.12 -26.06
C LEU A 283 -38.06 -26.09 -27.22
N MET A 284 -37.09 -26.30 -28.12
CA MET A 284 -37.22 -27.27 -29.20
C MET A 284 -37.42 -28.69 -28.67
N ILE A 285 -36.68 -29.11 -27.64
CA ILE A 285 -36.84 -30.44 -27.02
C ILE A 285 -38.24 -30.62 -26.42
N ILE A 286 -38.84 -29.56 -25.87
CA ILE A 286 -40.18 -29.61 -25.29
C ILE A 286 -41.29 -29.56 -26.36
N ILE A 287 -41.11 -28.74 -27.39
CA ILE A 287 -42.15 -28.47 -28.40
C ILE A 287 -42.20 -29.58 -29.46
N LEU A 288 -41.06 -30.13 -29.91
CA LEU A 288 -41.04 -31.19 -30.94
C LEU A 288 -41.92 -32.41 -30.61
N PRO A 289 -41.88 -32.95 -29.37
CA PRO A 289 -42.73 -34.07 -28.96
C PRO A 289 -44.22 -33.70 -28.92
N MET A 290 -44.55 -32.47 -28.52
CA MET A 290 -45.95 -32.01 -28.44
C MET A 290 -46.58 -31.82 -29.82
N ILE A 291 -45.83 -31.27 -30.79
CA ILE A 291 -46.31 -31.16 -32.19
C ILE A 291 -46.55 -32.56 -32.79
N ARG A 292 -45.66 -33.53 -32.50
CA ARG A 292 -45.86 -34.92 -32.94
C ARG A 292 -47.10 -35.59 -32.33
N LYS A 293 -47.50 -35.20 -31.12
CA LYS A 293 -48.70 -35.73 -30.44
C LYS A 293 -50.01 -35.15 -30.98
N ILE A 294 -49.99 -33.91 -31.49
CA ILE A 294 -51.19 -33.22 -32.00
C ILE A 294 -51.51 -33.65 -33.45
N ASN A 295 -50.51 -34.03 -34.24
CA ASN A 295 -50.70 -34.53 -35.62
C ASN A 295 -51.07 -36.03 -35.72
N LEU A 296 -51.35 -36.70 -34.59
CA LEU A 296 -51.72 -38.12 -34.51
C LEU A 296 -53.24 -38.35 -34.41
N HIS A 297 -54.06 -37.38 -34.83
CA HIS A 297 -55.51 -37.47 -34.83
C HIS A 297 -56.13 -37.45 -36.23
#